data_AF-A0A5C3NWW3-F1
#
_entry.id   AF-A0A5C3NWW3-F1
#
_cell.length_a   1.000
_cell.length_b   1.000
_cell.length_c   1.000
_cell.angle_alpha   90.00
_cell.angle_beta   90.00
_cell.angle_gamma   90.00
#
_symmetry.space_group_name_H-M   'P 1'
#
loop_
_entity.id
_entity.type
_entity.pdbx_description
1 polymer ?
#
loop_
_entity_poly.entity_id
_entity_poly.type
_entity_poly.pdbx_seq_one_letter_code
_entity_poly.pdbx_strand_id
1 'polypeptide(L)'
;MRSPFEVDLATFEARVLPVPPSTTQISPLDLKRAEQTIARIAEQFQSAGQEEALAFELESVFSGLTLPNGNKVNASIQRNAHDEDSPVVPSLGLYSGGRVAHRSLPDWNTIRVWVCLEMVDPRRTNDEARDIIESVVREVFARQPRRWIYSIHLLEGGLYCFRRDRSGTIVSKDVAMAEDPGMLVRLLWRFSQMTDEQLGLDLTASTVDLGSPYFALMEDTKEDKDGQDIDLDACEMDPFQNDHRQPSSTGPCVFAYQRRLFADSLTDDWPRYALEVGTERRKYLVGKPTYIADAHSTGTLVYIALDPVDRSFVTLKDKWRPLSADFESEGDILRTLQSRGVGGVPSAVRYSDIEGHQTWLELYSEENVRRKRKRDDKGTYKTPRPFERLQHCRLVEKEVLLPLDEFTCSFQLLRVISDCIRSESCRSFCIRLTLLHTP
;
A
#
# COMPACT_ATOMS: atom_id res chain seq x y z
N MET A 1 2.83 -12.03 -10.26
CA MET A 1 4.10 -11.23 -10.17
C MET A 1 5.02 -11.31 -11.40
N ARG A 2 5.79 -10.24 -11.72
CA ARG A 2 6.99 -10.31 -12.60
C ARG A 2 8.09 -11.14 -11.92
N SER A 3 8.93 -11.85 -12.68
CA SER A 3 10.03 -12.65 -12.09
C SER A 3 11.00 -11.76 -11.31
N PRO A 4 11.40 -12.12 -10.08
CA PRO A 4 12.39 -11.36 -9.31
C PRO A 4 13.71 -11.14 -10.06
N PHE A 5 14.31 -9.98 -9.85
CA PHE A 5 15.67 -9.68 -10.27
C PHE A 5 16.65 -10.12 -9.18
N GLU A 6 17.49 -11.10 -9.49
CA GLU A 6 18.41 -11.71 -8.52
C GLU A 6 19.79 -11.05 -8.58
N VAL A 7 20.37 -10.75 -7.41
CA VAL A 7 21.72 -10.20 -7.23
C VAL A 7 22.44 -10.96 -6.11
N ASP A 8 23.77 -10.97 -6.06
CA ASP A 8 24.49 -11.49 -4.90
C ASP A 8 24.23 -10.64 -3.65
N LEU A 9 24.45 -11.21 -2.45
CA LEU A 9 24.15 -10.52 -1.20
C LEU A 9 25.00 -9.24 -1.02
N ALA A 10 26.28 -9.25 -1.39
CA ALA A 10 27.13 -8.07 -1.25
C ALA A 10 26.61 -6.90 -2.12
N THR A 11 26.18 -7.20 -3.35
CA THR A 11 25.49 -6.22 -4.21
C THR A 11 24.17 -5.75 -3.59
N PHE A 12 23.39 -6.66 -3.00
CA PHE A 12 22.15 -6.29 -2.31
C PHE A 12 22.44 -5.34 -1.12
N GLU A 13 23.41 -5.66 -0.28
CA GLU A 13 23.76 -4.86 0.89
C GLU A 13 24.37 -3.49 0.54
N ALA A 14 25.11 -3.41 -0.57
CA ALA A 14 25.79 -2.20 -1.01
C ALA A 14 24.90 -1.28 -1.84
N ARG A 15 23.99 -1.83 -2.65
CA ARG A 15 23.20 -1.06 -3.64
C ARG A 15 21.70 -1.03 -3.35
N VAL A 16 21.17 -2.01 -2.62
CA VAL A 16 19.73 -2.12 -2.35
C VAL A 16 19.41 -1.69 -0.93
N LEU A 17 20.22 -2.10 0.05
CA LEU A 17 20.06 -1.69 1.44
C LEU A 17 20.78 -0.36 1.69
N PRO A 18 20.08 0.69 2.15
CA PRO A 18 20.75 1.93 2.54
C PRO A 18 21.65 1.71 3.76
N VAL A 19 22.63 2.60 3.95
CA VAL A 19 23.43 2.65 5.18
C VAL A 19 22.57 3.25 6.29
N PRO A 20 22.44 2.60 7.46
CA PRO A 20 21.63 3.14 8.55
C PRO A 20 22.21 4.45 9.10
N PRO A 21 21.38 5.38 9.60
CA PRO A 21 21.81 6.65 10.20
C PRO A 21 22.65 6.46 11.47
N SER A 22 22.44 5.36 12.19
CA SER A 22 23.21 4.93 13.35
C SER A 22 23.91 3.61 13.05
N THR A 23 25.14 3.45 13.55
CA THR A 23 25.93 2.22 13.45
C THR A 23 26.14 1.60 14.83
N THR A 24 25.12 1.66 15.70
CA THR A 24 25.17 1.00 17.00
C THR A 24 25.52 -0.46 16.76
N GLN A 25 26.62 -0.90 17.36
CA GLN A 25 27.08 -2.27 17.19
C GLN A 25 26.29 -3.19 18.12
N ILE A 26 26.00 -4.40 17.61
CA ILE A 26 25.49 -5.48 18.44
C ILE A 26 26.60 -5.87 19.41
N SER A 27 26.26 -6.06 20.69
CA SER A 27 27.18 -6.64 21.67
C SER A 27 27.74 -7.97 21.15
N PRO A 28 29.07 -8.19 21.11
CA PRO A 28 29.64 -9.44 20.64
C PRO A 28 29.15 -10.67 21.43
N LEU A 29 28.82 -10.49 22.72
CA LEU A 29 28.28 -11.55 23.56
C LEU A 29 26.85 -11.92 23.16
N ASP A 30 26.01 -10.91 22.90
CA ASP A 30 24.62 -11.12 22.52
C ASP A 30 24.51 -11.69 21.10
N LEU A 31 25.37 -11.23 20.18
CA LEU A 31 25.51 -11.80 18.85
C LEU A 31 25.90 -13.28 18.94
N LYS A 32 26.93 -13.62 19.73
CA LYS A 32 27.37 -15.01 19.88
C LYS A 32 26.29 -15.93 20.47
N ARG A 33 25.50 -15.43 21.42
CA ARG A 33 24.36 -16.18 21.99
C ARG A 33 23.28 -16.41 20.94
N ALA A 34 22.92 -15.37 20.19
CA ALA A 34 21.93 -15.46 19.13
C ALA A 34 22.38 -16.43 18.02
N GLU A 35 23.66 -16.38 17.61
CA GLU A 35 24.26 -17.29 16.62
C GLU A 35 24.14 -18.76 17.04
N GLN A 36 24.40 -19.08 18.31
CA GLN A 36 24.28 -20.45 18.82
C GLN A 36 22.83 -20.97 18.72
N THR A 37 21.85 -20.13 19.08
CA THR A 37 20.44 -20.51 19.01
C THR A 37 19.97 -20.64 17.57
N ILE A 38 20.37 -19.72 16.69
CA ILE A 38 19.99 -19.74 15.27
C ILE A 38 20.63 -20.92 14.54
N ALA A 39 21.87 -21.29 14.85
CA ALA A 39 22.50 -22.47 14.28
C ALA A 39 21.70 -23.75 14.61
N ARG A 40 21.24 -23.90 15.87
CA ARG A 40 20.36 -25.01 16.27
C ARG A 40 19.01 -24.98 15.53
N ILE A 41 18.41 -23.80 15.37
CA ILE A 41 17.17 -23.63 14.59
C ILE A 41 17.39 -24.03 13.13
N ALA A 42 18.52 -23.65 12.53
CA ALA A 42 18.85 -24.00 11.15
C ALA A 42 19.00 -25.53 10.93
N GLU A 43 19.46 -26.28 11.94
CA GLU A 43 19.48 -27.75 11.89
C GLU A 43 18.06 -28.35 11.91
N GLN A 44 17.09 -27.69 12.57
CA GLN A 44 15.70 -28.15 12.69
C GLN A 44 14.86 -27.84 11.44
N PHE A 45 15.27 -26.88 10.61
CA PHE A 45 14.61 -26.50 9.35
C PHE A 45 14.52 -27.63 8.30
N GLN A 46 15.05 -28.82 8.58
CA GLN A 46 15.03 -29.97 7.69
C GLN A 46 13.71 -30.77 7.75
N SER A 47 12.80 -30.47 8.67
CA SER A 47 11.50 -31.15 8.81
C SER A 47 10.31 -30.20 8.68
N ALA A 48 9.39 -30.51 7.75
CA ALA A 48 8.15 -29.76 7.57
C ALA A 48 7.21 -29.86 8.79
N GLY A 49 6.42 -28.81 9.06
CA GLY A 49 5.43 -28.77 10.15
C GLY A 49 5.95 -28.22 11.49
N GLN A 50 7.13 -27.60 11.50
CA GLN A 50 7.71 -26.94 12.68
C GLN A 50 7.80 -25.41 12.55
N GLU A 51 7.31 -24.83 11.47
CA GLU A 51 7.48 -23.41 11.10
C GLU A 51 7.03 -22.46 12.20
N GLU A 52 5.88 -22.74 12.82
CA GLU A 52 5.34 -21.96 13.94
C GLU A 52 6.25 -22.06 15.18
N ALA A 53 6.67 -23.28 15.56
CA ALA A 53 7.55 -23.48 16.70
C ALA A 53 8.90 -22.78 16.50
N LEU A 54 9.48 -22.89 15.30
CA LEU A 54 10.73 -22.23 14.92
C LEU A 54 10.58 -20.70 14.93
N ALA A 55 9.43 -20.17 14.51
CA ALA A 55 9.15 -18.74 14.58
C ALA A 55 9.16 -18.22 16.03
N PHE A 56 8.56 -18.96 16.98
CA PHE A 56 8.60 -18.61 18.40
C PHE A 56 10.00 -18.73 19.02
N GLU A 57 10.78 -19.74 18.61
CA GLU A 57 12.19 -19.85 19.02
C GLU A 57 13.01 -18.65 18.52
N LEU A 58 12.78 -18.22 17.27
CA LEU A 58 13.40 -17.01 16.72
C LEU A 58 12.95 -15.75 17.47
N GLU A 59 11.66 -15.58 17.79
CA GLU A 59 11.17 -14.46 18.61
C GLU A 59 11.89 -14.41 19.97
N SER A 60 12.12 -15.56 20.61
CA SER A 60 12.83 -15.64 21.89
C SER A 60 14.26 -15.10 21.78
N VAL A 61 14.96 -15.39 20.67
CA VAL A 61 16.29 -14.82 20.38
C VAL A 61 16.24 -13.29 20.37
N PHE A 62 15.29 -12.72 19.63
CA PHE A 62 15.18 -11.26 19.51
C PHE A 62 14.61 -10.59 20.76
N SER A 63 13.81 -11.29 21.56
CA SER A 63 13.34 -10.82 22.87
C SER A 63 14.49 -10.62 23.85
N GLY A 64 15.55 -11.40 23.72
CA GLY A 64 16.80 -11.23 24.47
C GLY A 64 17.66 -10.06 23.98
N LEU A 65 17.35 -9.47 22.83
CA LEU A 65 18.08 -8.35 22.23
C LEU A 65 17.37 -7.02 22.50
N THR A 66 18.15 -5.99 22.87
CA THR A 66 17.64 -4.61 22.91
C THR A 66 17.84 -3.97 21.56
N LEU A 67 16.88 -4.14 20.65
CA LEU A 67 16.94 -3.54 19.32
C LEU A 67 16.87 -2.00 19.40
N PRO A 68 17.65 -1.28 18.57
CA PRO A 68 17.59 0.17 18.42
C PRO A 68 16.18 0.72 18.18
N ASN A 69 15.98 1.98 18.58
CA ASN A 69 14.74 2.76 18.38
C ASN A 69 13.47 2.13 18.97
N GLY A 70 13.61 1.25 19.98
CA GLY A 70 12.47 0.60 20.63
C GLY A 70 11.73 -0.40 19.74
N ASN A 71 12.38 -0.86 18.65
CA ASN A 71 11.80 -1.88 17.79
C ASN A 71 11.69 -3.23 18.52
N LYS A 72 10.73 -4.05 18.10
CA LYS A 72 10.51 -5.40 18.62
C LYS A 72 10.33 -6.38 17.47
N VAL A 73 10.72 -7.62 17.68
CA VAL A 73 10.48 -8.73 16.75
C VAL A 73 9.57 -9.71 17.44
N ASN A 74 8.46 -10.04 16.79
CA ASN A 74 7.45 -10.96 17.31
C ASN A 74 7.08 -11.98 16.24
N ALA A 75 6.81 -13.21 16.67
CA ALA A 75 6.21 -14.21 15.82
C ALA A 75 4.71 -13.96 15.65
N SER A 76 4.16 -14.42 14.54
CA SER A 76 2.71 -14.51 14.34
C SER A 76 2.30 -15.98 14.33
N ILE A 77 1.15 -16.29 14.90
CA ILE A 77 0.55 -17.63 14.79
C ILE A 77 0.06 -17.81 13.35
N GLN A 78 0.65 -18.76 12.62
CA GLN A 78 0.12 -19.17 11.32
C GLN A 78 -1.26 -19.81 11.54
N ARG A 79 -2.32 -19.24 10.97
CA ARG A 79 -3.67 -19.81 11.11
C ARG A 79 -3.82 -21.10 10.31
N ASN A 80 -4.78 -21.89 10.74
CA ASN A 80 -5.04 -23.28 10.37
C ASN A 80 -5.05 -23.50 8.85
N ALA A 81 -4.18 -24.38 8.35
CA ALA A 81 -4.05 -24.74 6.93
C ALA A 81 -5.31 -25.40 6.32
N HIS A 82 -6.36 -25.64 7.13
CA HIS A 82 -7.63 -26.21 6.71
C HIS A 82 -8.74 -25.17 6.47
N ASP A 83 -8.46 -23.89 6.69
CA ASP A 83 -9.37 -22.78 6.42
C ASP A 83 -8.84 -22.00 5.21
N GLU A 84 -9.38 -22.27 4.02
CA GLU A 84 -8.97 -21.61 2.76
C GLU A 84 -9.21 -20.09 2.80
N ASP A 85 -10.11 -19.61 3.67
CA ASP A 85 -10.41 -18.18 3.84
C ASP A 85 -9.48 -17.48 4.86
N SER A 86 -8.62 -18.23 5.57
CA SER A 86 -7.71 -17.65 6.56
C SER A 86 -6.47 -17.04 5.88
N PRO A 87 -6.18 -15.75 6.11
CA PRO A 87 -5.02 -15.10 5.50
C PRO A 87 -3.73 -15.70 6.06
N VAL A 88 -2.80 -16.06 5.17
CA VAL A 88 -1.47 -16.50 5.60
C VAL A 88 -0.68 -15.29 6.10
N VAL A 89 -0.17 -15.41 7.32
CA VAL A 89 0.54 -14.34 8.03
C VAL A 89 2.04 -14.59 8.02
N PRO A 90 2.88 -13.54 8.01
CA PRO A 90 4.32 -13.68 8.15
C PRO A 90 4.65 -14.36 9.47
N SER A 91 5.63 -15.25 9.43
CA SER A 91 6.08 -15.99 10.61
C SER A 91 6.66 -15.07 11.68
N LEU A 92 7.42 -14.03 11.29
CA LEU A 92 7.83 -12.95 12.20
C LEU A 92 7.65 -11.56 11.57
N GLY A 93 7.50 -10.55 12.41
CA GLY A 93 7.56 -9.14 12.03
C GLY A 93 8.51 -8.34 12.91
N LEU A 94 9.26 -7.42 12.32
CA LEU A 94 9.92 -6.32 13.01
C LEU A 94 8.93 -5.15 13.08
N TYR A 95 8.64 -4.65 14.27
CA TYR A 95 7.63 -3.63 14.53
C TYR A 95 8.25 -2.41 15.21
N SER A 96 7.75 -1.21 14.88
CA SER A 96 8.17 0.04 15.51
C SER A 96 7.37 0.39 16.77
N GLY A 97 8.01 1.08 17.73
CA GLY A 97 7.31 1.76 18.82
C GLY A 97 6.80 0.86 19.95
N GLY A 98 7.34 -0.36 20.09
CA GLY A 98 6.97 -1.29 21.16
C GLY A 98 5.52 -1.77 21.14
N ARG A 99 4.74 -1.39 20.13
CA ARG A 99 3.38 -1.91 19.90
C ARG A 99 3.50 -3.33 19.39
N VAL A 100 2.71 -4.22 20.00
CA VAL A 100 2.69 -5.65 19.74
C VAL A 100 1.23 -6.01 19.50
N ALA A 101 0.94 -6.68 18.39
CA ALA A 101 -0.36 -7.27 18.19
C ALA A 101 -0.65 -8.33 19.27
N HIS A 102 -1.91 -8.40 19.70
CA HIS A 102 -2.40 -9.55 20.46
C HIS A 102 -2.10 -10.83 19.65
N ARG A 103 -1.57 -11.86 20.33
CA ARG A 103 -0.78 -13.01 19.84
C ARG A 103 -1.27 -13.80 18.60
N SER A 104 -2.35 -13.43 17.92
CA SER A 104 -2.98 -14.19 16.84
C SER A 104 -2.84 -13.61 15.43
N LEU A 105 -2.46 -12.33 15.23
CA LEU A 105 -2.33 -11.70 13.90
C LEU A 105 -1.19 -10.66 13.89
N PRO A 106 -0.52 -10.44 12.74
CA PRO A 106 0.48 -9.38 12.60
C PRO A 106 -0.16 -7.97 12.68
N ASP A 107 0.54 -7.01 13.26
CA ASP A 107 0.15 -5.60 13.20
C ASP A 107 0.61 -4.98 11.87
N TRP A 108 -0.26 -5.04 10.87
CA TRP A 108 -0.01 -4.46 9.55
C TRP A 108 0.20 -2.94 9.56
N ASN A 109 -0.18 -2.24 10.62
CA ASN A 109 -0.04 -0.78 10.71
C ASN A 109 1.37 -0.38 11.13
N THR A 110 2.08 -1.24 11.86
CA THR A 110 3.40 -0.92 12.42
C THR A 110 4.52 -1.85 11.94
N ILE A 111 4.21 -2.92 11.19
CA ILE A 111 5.22 -3.81 10.64
C ILE A 111 6.17 -3.05 9.71
N ARG A 112 7.47 -3.22 9.95
CA ARG A 112 8.58 -2.52 9.29
C ARG A 112 9.23 -3.41 8.23
N VAL A 113 9.49 -4.65 8.62
CA VAL A 113 10.08 -5.74 7.83
C VAL A 113 9.44 -7.03 8.32
N TRP A 114 9.12 -7.97 7.43
CA TRP A 114 8.61 -9.27 7.83
C TRP A 114 9.57 -10.40 7.44
N VAL A 115 9.46 -11.50 8.17
CA VAL A 115 10.22 -12.73 7.95
C VAL A 115 9.24 -13.87 7.69
N CYS A 116 9.41 -14.56 6.57
CA CYS A 116 8.69 -15.78 6.26
C CYS A 116 9.60 -16.99 6.53
N LEU A 117 9.10 -17.97 7.28
CA LEU A 117 9.65 -19.32 7.33
C LEU A 117 8.84 -20.17 6.35
N GLU A 118 9.47 -20.58 5.25
CA GLU A 118 8.81 -21.34 4.19
C GLU A 118 9.67 -22.56 3.84
N MET A 119 9.10 -23.76 3.93
CA MET A 119 9.80 -24.99 3.54
C MET A 119 9.89 -25.15 2.01
N VAL A 120 9.04 -24.44 1.26
CA VAL A 120 8.95 -24.52 -0.20
C VAL A 120 9.36 -23.18 -0.80
N ASP A 121 10.30 -23.20 -1.75
CA ASP A 121 10.76 -21.98 -2.42
C ASP A 121 9.64 -21.38 -3.30
N PRO A 122 9.07 -20.21 -2.97
CA PRO A 122 7.99 -19.57 -3.75
C PRO A 122 8.45 -19.15 -5.16
N ARG A 123 9.76 -19.17 -5.40
CA ARG A 123 10.34 -18.97 -6.74
C ARG A 123 10.25 -20.22 -7.60
N ARG A 124 10.15 -21.43 -7.00
CA ARG A 124 10.25 -22.73 -7.70
C ARG A 124 8.93 -23.51 -7.82
N THR A 125 7.86 -23.25 -7.05
CA THR A 125 6.55 -23.95 -7.18
C THR A 125 5.33 -23.15 -6.68
N ASN A 126 4.14 -23.50 -7.24
CA ASN A 126 2.73 -23.10 -7.06
C ASN A 126 2.33 -21.60 -6.99
N ASP A 127 1.21 -21.27 -7.64
CA ASP A 127 0.62 -19.92 -7.62
C ASP A 127 0.21 -19.50 -6.19
N GLU A 128 -0.22 -20.44 -5.35
CA GLU A 128 -0.67 -20.22 -3.96
C GLU A 128 0.36 -19.53 -3.05
N ALA A 129 1.63 -19.98 -3.05
CA ALA A 129 2.67 -19.36 -2.21
C ALA A 129 2.99 -17.92 -2.65
N ARG A 130 2.82 -17.63 -3.94
CA ARG A 130 2.98 -16.27 -4.47
C ARG A 130 1.80 -15.39 -4.11
N ASP A 131 0.58 -15.92 -4.22
CA ASP A 131 -0.65 -15.21 -3.85
C ASP A 131 -0.63 -14.82 -2.37
N ILE A 132 -0.10 -15.69 -1.51
CA ILE A 132 0.15 -15.39 -0.10
C ILE A 132 1.07 -14.19 0.07
N ILE A 133 2.26 -14.21 -0.52
CA ILE A 133 3.22 -13.10 -0.41
C ILE A 133 2.62 -11.81 -0.97
N GLU A 134 1.87 -11.91 -2.06
CA GLU A 134 1.18 -10.78 -2.67
C GLU A 134 0.08 -10.21 -1.76
N SER A 135 -0.67 -11.07 -1.05
CA SER A 135 -1.65 -10.63 -0.06
C SER A 135 -0.99 -9.83 1.06
N VAL A 136 0.12 -10.30 1.61
CA VAL A 136 0.89 -9.61 2.65
C VAL A 136 1.38 -8.25 2.15
N VAL A 137 1.96 -8.22 0.95
CA VAL A 137 2.44 -6.99 0.30
C VAL A 137 1.29 -6.00 0.09
N ARG A 138 0.12 -6.48 -0.36
CA ARG A 138 -1.09 -5.68 -0.55
C ARG A 138 -1.58 -5.09 0.77
N GLU A 139 -1.67 -5.90 1.84
CA GLU A 139 -2.13 -5.43 3.16
C GLU A 139 -1.24 -4.32 3.70
N VAL A 140 0.09 -4.45 3.57
CA VAL A 140 1.02 -3.42 4.03
C VAL A 140 0.95 -2.18 3.15
N PHE A 141 0.93 -2.31 1.82
CA PHE A 141 0.83 -1.14 0.93
C PHE A 141 -0.50 -0.39 1.06
N ALA A 142 -1.59 -1.07 1.43
CA ALA A 142 -2.87 -0.42 1.67
C ALA A 142 -2.89 0.37 2.99
N ARG A 143 -2.26 -0.15 4.04
CA ARG A 143 -2.26 0.47 5.38
C ARG A 143 -1.13 1.45 5.62
N GLN A 144 -0.01 1.30 4.92
CA GLN A 144 1.18 2.12 5.11
C GLN A 144 1.59 2.76 3.79
N PRO A 145 1.47 4.09 3.65
CA PRO A 145 2.01 4.83 2.51
C PRO A 145 3.51 4.53 2.35
N ARG A 146 3.84 3.77 1.29
CA ARG A 146 5.19 3.24 1.06
C ARG A 146 5.58 3.26 -0.41
N ARG A 147 6.86 3.51 -0.65
CA ARG A 147 7.55 3.41 -1.94
C ARG A 147 8.04 2.00 -2.23
N TRP A 148 8.53 1.31 -1.20
CA TRP A 148 8.99 -0.07 -1.26
C TRP A 148 8.86 -0.73 0.10
N ILE A 149 9.12 -2.02 0.13
CA ILE A 149 9.12 -2.80 1.35
C ILE A 149 10.17 -3.90 1.32
N TYR A 150 10.71 -4.23 2.50
CA TYR A 150 11.69 -5.29 2.68
C TYR A 150 11.07 -6.51 3.34
N SER A 151 11.55 -7.69 2.98
CA SER A 151 11.26 -8.93 3.70
C SER A 151 12.43 -9.90 3.66
N ILE A 152 12.48 -10.81 4.61
CA ILE A 152 13.46 -11.89 4.68
C ILE A 152 12.73 -13.22 4.56
N HIS A 153 13.20 -14.12 3.72
CA HIS A 153 12.59 -15.44 3.54
C HIS A 153 13.63 -16.48 3.92
N LEU A 154 13.28 -17.34 4.88
CA LEU A 154 14.10 -18.44 5.34
C LEU A 154 13.54 -19.72 4.68
N LEU A 155 14.33 -20.28 3.77
CA LEU A 155 14.01 -21.51 3.05
C LEU A 155 14.98 -22.63 3.46
N GLU A 156 14.65 -23.89 3.17
CA GLU A 156 15.51 -25.06 3.40
C GLU A 156 16.95 -24.84 2.86
N GLY A 157 17.07 -24.16 1.71
CA GLY A 157 18.35 -23.87 1.06
C GLY A 157 19.06 -22.58 1.51
N GLY A 158 18.46 -21.73 2.35
CA GLY A 158 19.11 -20.51 2.83
C GLY A 158 18.20 -19.30 3.04
N LEU A 159 18.83 -18.19 3.43
CA LEU A 159 18.21 -16.90 3.67
C LEU A 159 18.22 -16.03 2.41
N TYR A 160 17.07 -15.43 2.11
CA TYR A 160 16.88 -14.52 0.98
C TYR A 160 16.35 -13.17 1.44
N CYS A 161 16.99 -12.09 1.00
CA CYS A 161 16.52 -10.74 1.23
C CYS A 161 15.77 -10.24 0.02
N PHE A 162 14.60 -9.63 0.24
CA PHE A 162 13.76 -9.08 -0.81
C PHE A 162 13.56 -7.58 -0.60
N ARG A 163 13.57 -6.83 -1.70
CA ARG A 163 13.01 -5.47 -1.80
C ARG A 163 11.93 -5.48 -2.87
N ARG A 164 10.71 -5.11 -2.51
CA ARG A 164 9.56 -5.03 -3.44
C ARG A 164 9.07 -3.60 -3.55
N ASP A 165 8.84 -3.13 -4.76
CA ASP A 165 8.13 -1.89 -5.07
C ASP A 165 7.05 -2.15 -6.13
N ARG A 166 6.34 -1.10 -6.56
CA ARG A 166 5.25 -1.23 -7.54
C ARG A 166 5.72 -1.60 -8.95
N SER A 167 7.01 -1.53 -9.24
CA SER A 167 7.56 -1.99 -10.52
C SER A 167 7.99 -3.45 -10.48
N GLY A 168 8.42 -3.94 -9.31
CA GLY A 168 8.71 -5.36 -9.09
C GLY A 168 9.62 -5.66 -7.90
N THR A 169 10.35 -6.77 -8.01
CA THR A 169 11.04 -7.40 -6.88
C THR A 169 12.53 -7.59 -7.17
N ILE A 170 13.39 -7.19 -6.23
CA ILE A 170 14.82 -7.52 -6.18
C ILE A 170 15.02 -8.55 -5.07
N VAL A 171 15.81 -9.59 -5.33
CA VAL A 171 16.11 -10.66 -4.38
C VAL A 171 17.62 -10.91 -4.30
N SER A 172 18.14 -11.20 -3.12
CA SER A 172 19.52 -11.70 -2.97
C SER A 172 19.63 -13.16 -3.42
N LYS A 173 20.85 -13.62 -3.73
CA LYS A 173 21.15 -15.06 -3.69
C LYS A 173 21.03 -15.58 -2.27
N ASP A 174 20.89 -16.91 -2.14
CA ASP A 174 20.91 -17.58 -0.85
C ASP A 174 22.21 -17.31 -0.11
N VAL A 175 22.07 -17.15 1.20
CA VAL A 175 23.13 -17.44 2.14
C VAL A 175 22.69 -18.61 2.98
N ALA A 176 23.49 -19.69 2.98
CA ALA A 176 23.23 -20.82 3.83
C ALA A 176 23.28 -20.38 5.31
N MET A 177 22.17 -20.56 6.02
CA MET A 177 22.07 -20.21 7.46
C MET A 177 23.07 -21.00 8.31
N ALA A 178 23.46 -22.19 7.86
CA ALA A 178 24.50 -23.00 8.50
C ALA A 178 25.91 -22.40 8.35
N GLU A 179 26.18 -21.67 7.25
CA GLU A 179 27.48 -21.02 7.03
C GLU A 179 27.59 -19.71 7.82
N ASP A 180 26.47 -18.99 7.99
CA ASP A 180 26.42 -17.71 8.71
C ASP A 180 25.15 -17.54 9.55
N PRO A 181 25.09 -18.17 10.74
CA PRO A 181 23.91 -18.09 11.61
C PRO A 181 23.65 -16.67 12.14
N GLY A 182 24.65 -15.78 12.11
CA GLY A 182 24.52 -14.40 12.57
C GLY A 182 23.86 -13.48 11.55
N MET A 183 23.69 -13.91 10.29
CA MET A 183 23.19 -13.08 9.20
C MET A 183 21.81 -12.47 9.50
N LEU A 184 20.85 -13.29 9.94
CA LEU A 184 19.50 -12.84 10.26
C LEU A 184 19.50 -11.76 11.35
N VAL A 185 20.34 -11.94 12.39
CA VAL A 185 20.48 -10.98 13.49
C VAL A 185 21.05 -9.66 12.97
N ARG A 186 22.11 -9.70 12.17
CA ARG A 186 22.75 -8.50 11.62
C ARG A 186 21.81 -7.74 10.68
N LEU A 187 21.03 -8.44 9.86
CA LEU A 187 20.04 -7.83 8.98
C LEU A 187 18.92 -7.16 9.76
N LEU A 188 18.27 -7.87 10.69
CA LEU A 188 17.18 -7.28 11.49
C LEU A 188 17.68 -6.16 12.39
N TRP A 189 18.89 -6.27 12.94
CA TRP A 189 19.53 -5.18 13.66
C TRP A 189 19.77 -3.97 12.76
N ARG A 190 20.27 -4.17 11.54
CA ARG A 190 20.45 -3.10 10.54
C ARG A 190 19.12 -2.44 10.20
N PHE A 191 18.07 -3.22 9.95
CA PHE A 191 16.73 -2.69 9.66
C PHE A 191 16.14 -1.90 10.83
N SER A 192 16.37 -2.33 12.07
CA SER A 192 15.89 -1.60 13.26
C SER A 192 16.52 -0.22 13.44
N GLN A 193 17.69 0.01 12.81
CA GLN A 193 18.37 1.29 12.83
C GLN A 193 17.97 2.21 11.67
N MET A 194 17.35 1.68 10.62
CA MET A 194 16.97 2.46 9.44
C MET A 194 15.85 3.46 9.77
N THR A 195 15.91 4.63 9.16
CA THR A 195 14.80 5.61 9.22
C THR A 195 13.56 5.08 8.50
N ASP A 196 12.42 5.71 8.76
CA ASP A 196 11.17 5.41 8.07
C ASP A 196 11.33 5.54 6.54
N GLU A 197 12.00 6.60 6.10
CA GLU A 197 12.28 6.83 4.69
C GLU A 197 13.14 5.73 4.06
N GLN A 198 14.18 5.26 4.76
CA GLN A 198 15.08 4.20 4.31
C GLN A 198 14.37 2.86 4.18
N LEU A 199 13.42 2.59 5.08
CA LEU A 199 12.52 1.43 5.01
C LEU A 199 11.40 1.58 3.98
N GLY A 200 11.37 2.71 3.28
CA GLY A 200 10.49 2.97 2.16
C GLY A 200 9.17 3.62 2.53
N LEU A 201 8.98 4.14 3.75
CA LEU A 201 7.80 4.94 4.07
C LEU A 201 7.80 6.25 3.27
N ASP A 202 6.59 6.67 2.89
CA ASP A 202 6.31 7.95 2.25
C ASP A 202 6.18 9.05 3.31
N LEU A 203 7.16 9.96 3.39
CA LEU A 203 7.16 11.06 4.36
C LEU A 203 6.22 12.23 3.99
N THR A 204 5.59 12.20 2.83
CA THR A 204 4.52 13.15 2.44
C THR A 204 3.14 12.69 2.93
N ALA A 205 3.08 11.53 3.61
CA ALA A 205 1.94 11.06 4.37
C ALA A 205 2.30 11.03 5.85
N SER A 206 1.58 11.81 6.67
CA SER A 206 1.78 11.81 8.13
C SER A 206 0.61 11.13 8.83
N THR A 207 0.88 10.33 9.86
CA THR A 207 -0.18 9.76 10.71
C THR A 207 -0.98 10.86 11.38
N VAL A 208 -2.28 10.67 11.49
CA VAL A 208 -3.17 11.52 12.27
C VAL A 208 -3.29 10.92 13.66
N ASP A 209 -2.53 11.48 14.60
CA ASP A 209 -2.45 10.95 15.96
C ASP A 209 -3.74 11.18 16.74
N LEU A 210 -4.06 10.23 17.63
CA LEU A 210 -5.18 10.35 18.56
C LEU A 210 -5.07 11.64 19.38
N GLY A 211 -6.14 12.43 19.41
CA GLY A 211 -6.19 13.71 20.12
C GLY A 211 -5.57 14.90 19.36
N SER A 212 -5.02 14.69 18.16
CA SER A 212 -4.59 15.81 17.31
C SER A 212 -5.78 16.64 16.81
N PRO A 213 -5.57 17.92 16.42
CA PRO A 213 -6.63 18.74 15.82
C PRO A 213 -7.26 18.11 14.57
N TYR A 214 -6.45 17.40 13.76
CA TYR A 214 -6.96 16.65 12.62
C TYR A 214 -7.81 15.45 13.04
N PHE A 215 -7.42 14.71 14.08
CA PHE A 215 -8.25 13.63 14.60
C PHE A 215 -9.61 14.14 15.07
N ALA A 216 -9.61 15.21 15.87
CA ALA A 216 -10.84 15.84 16.36
C ALA A 216 -11.73 16.35 15.20
N LEU A 217 -11.13 16.91 14.15
CA LEU A 217 -11.87 17.36 12.96
C LEU A 217 -12.52 16.18 12.22
N MET A 218 -11.81 15.07 12.06
CA MET A 218 -12.36 13.86 11.43
C MET A 218 -13.53 13.30 12.25
N GLU A 219 -13.40 13.26 13.58
CA GLU A 219 -14.49 12.83 14.48
C GLU A 219 -15.69 13.77 14.45
N ASP A 220 -15.47 15.09 14.38
CA ASP A 220 -16.54 16.08 14.30
C ASP A 220 -17.32 15.99 12.98
N THR A 221 -16.61 15.71 11.88
CA THR A 221 -17.15 15.76 10.52
C THR A 221 -17.84 14.44 10.11
N LYS A 222 -17.68 13.36 10.87
CA LYS A 222 -18.30 12.06 10.55
C LYS A 222 -19.82 12.03 10.80
N GLU A 223 -20.36 12.96 11.57
CA GLU A 223 -21.79 13.04 11.92
C GLU A 223 -22.44 14.29 11.33
N ASP A 224 -23.69 14.17 10.86
CA ASP A 224 -24.49 15.32 10.45
C ASP A 224 -25.18 15.93 11.67
N LYS A 225 -24.44 16.75 12.40
CA LYS A 225 -24.95 17.40 13.63
C LYS A 225 -26.03 18.44 13.34
N ASP A 226 -26.00 19.01 12.14
CA ASP A 226 -26.90 20.10 11.75
C ASP A 226 -28.15 19.61 11.01
N GLY A 227 -28.20 18.32 10.61
CA GLY A 227 -29.30 17.73 9.86
C GLY A 227 -29.43 18.32 8.45
N GLN A 228 -28.32 18.76 7.85
CA GLN A 228 -28.29 19.47 6.57
C GLN A 228 -27.81 18.61 5.39
N ASP A 229 -27.47 17.35 5.64
CA ASP A 229 -27.06 16.44 4.58
C ASP A 229 -28.21 16.22 3.58
N ILE A 230 -27.84 16.12 2.31
CA ILE A 230 -28.79 15.84 1.24
C ILE A 230 -28.90 14.33 1.04
N ASP A 231 -30.08 13.80 1.32
CA ASP A 231 -30.43 12.42 0.98
C ASP A 231 -30.55 12.25 -0.53
N LEU A 232 -29.90 11.20 -1.03
CA LEU A 232 -29.86 10.84 -2.45
C LEU A 232 -30.86 9.73 -2.78
N ASP A 233 -31.98 9.64 -2.04
CA ASP A 233 -33.04 8.65 -2.27
C ASP A 233 -33.62 8.81 -3.68
N ALA A 234 -33.17 7.91 -4.56
CA ALA A 234 -33.24 8.07 -6.01
C ALA A 234 -34.50 7.46 -6.67
N CYS A 235 -35.65 7.58 -6.01
CA CYS A 235 -36.94 7.28 -6.63
C CYS A 235 -37.82 8.52 -6.83
N GLU A 236 -37.49 9.68 -6.23
CA GLU A 236 -38.35 10.89 -6.27
C GLU A 236 -37.65 12.14 -6.84
N MET A 237 -36.62 12.00 -7.66
CA MET A 237 -36.05 13.13 -8.39
C MET A 237 -36.72 13.26 -9.77
N ASP A 238 -37.95 13.78 -9.81
CA ASP A 238 -38.58 14.29 -11.03
C ASP A 238 -37.73 15.46 -11.57
N PRO A 239 -37.13 15.36 -12.77
CA PRO A 239 -36.35 16.45 -13.36
C PRO A 239 -37.14 17.76 -13.55
N PHE A 240 -38.48 17.71 -13.49
CA PHE A 240 -39.37 18.85 -13.71
C PHE A 240 -39.83 19.54 -12.42
N GLN A 241 -39.57 18.97 -11.24
CA GLN A 241 -39.93 19.56 -9.95
C GLN A 241 -38.68 19.94 -9.13
N ASN A 242 -37.92 20.92 -9.61
CA ASN A 242 -36.96 21.61 -8.76
C ASN A 242 -37.71 22.65 -7.93
N ASP A 243 -38.45 22.22 -6.90
CA ASP A 243 -38.89 23.17 -5.89
C ASP A 243 -37.74 23.42 -4.89
N HIS A 244 -37.16 24.59 -5.05
CA HIS A 244 -36.17 25.29 -4.24
C HIS A 244 -35.93 24.76 -2.80
N ARG A 245 -35.06 23.76 -2.63
CA ARG A 245 -34.18 23.75 -1.44
C ARG A 245 -32.94 24.57 -1.77
N GLN A 246 -32.99 25.86 -1.45
CA GLN A 246 -31.78 26.67 -1.38
C GLN A 246 -30.83 26.04 -0.36
N PRO A 247 -29.56 25.78 -0.69
CA PRO A 247 -28.55 25.47 0.32
C PRO A 247 -28.53 26.62 1.33
N SER A 248 -28.61 26.28 2.62
CA SER A 248 -28.34 27.23 3.69
C SER A 248 -26.98 27.91 3.42
N SER A 249 -26.95 29.23 3.60
CA SER A 249 -25.85 30.13 3.25
C SER A 249 -24.55 29.94 4.08
N THR A 250 -24.32 28.80 4.69
CA THR A 250 -23.29 28.62 5.75
C THR A 250 -22.51 27.29 5.70
N GLY A 251 -22.36 26.66 4.54
CA GLY A 251 -21.45 25.51 4.41
C GLY A 251 -21.43 24.87 3.01
N PRO A 252 -20.44 24.00 2.72
CA PRO A 252 -20.48 23.15 1.52
C PRO A 252 -21.67 22.20 1.59
N CYS A 253 -22.36 22.03 0.46
CA CYS A 253 -23.43 21.06 0.31
C CYS A 253 -22.84 19.63 0.37
N VAL A 254 -23.24 18.86 1.38
CA VAL A 254 -22.80 17.48 1.61
C VAL A 254 -23.95 16.53 1.32
N PHE A 255 -23.67 15.47 0.57
CA PHE A 255 -24.64 14.38 0.41
C PHE A 255 -24.46 13.36 1.53
N ALA A 256 -25.57 12.81 2.04
CA ALA A 256 -25.56 11.86 3.15
C ALA A 256 -24.64 10.65 2.90
N TYR A 257 -24.58 10.16 1.65
CA TYR A 257 -23.68 9.05 1.29
C TYR A 257 -22.20 9.41 1.48
N GLN A 258 -21.80 10.66 1.22
CA GLN A 258 -20.41 11.09 1.35
C GLN A 258 -20.00 11.04 2.82
N ARG A 259 -20.86 11.58 3.69
CA ARG A 259 -20.60 11.53 5.13
C ARG A 259 -20.57 10.11 5.64
N ARG A 260 -21.51 9.26 5.22
CA ARG A 260 -21.53 7.83 5.54
C ARG A 260 -20.23 7.14 5.11
N LEU A 261 -19.83 7.25 3.84
CA LEU A 261 -18.58 6.65 3.35
C LEU A 261 -17.36 7.15 4.14
N PHE A 262 -17.33 8.44 4.50
CA PHE A 262 -16.25 8.98 5.30
C PHE A 262 -16.25 8.39 6.69
N ALA A 263 -17.40 8.36 7.38
CA ALA A 263 -17.55 7.75 8.70
C ALA A 263 -17.15 6.27 8.70
N ASP A 264 -17.60 5.51 7.70
CA ASP A 264 -17.28 4.08 7.52
C ASP A 264 -15.78 3.85 7.27
N SER A 265 -15.08 4.84 6.69
CA SER A 265 -13.63 4.78 6.51
C SER A 265 -12.85 4.93 7.82
N LEU A 266 -13.45 5.45 8.89
CA LEU A 266 -12.78 5.74 10.16
C LEU A 266 -12.82 4.56 11.14
N THR A 267 -12.38 3.39 10.70
CA THR A 267 -12.36 2.18 11.54
C THR A 267 -11.25 2.23 12.60
N ASP A 268 -11.46 1.54 13.72
CA ASP A 268 -10.50 1.53 14.84
C ASP A 268 -9.20 0.77 14.51
N ASP A 269 -9.26 -0.18 13.58
CA ASP A 269 -8.14 -1.04 13.17
C ASP A 269 -7.32 -0.45 12.00
N TRP A 270 -7.75 0.68 11.43
CA TRP A 270 -7.10 1.31 10.29
C TRP A 270 -6.47 2.67 10.63
N PRO A 271 -5.22 2.92 10.23
CA PRO A 271 -4.54 4.18 10.52
C PRO A 271 -5.12 5.32 9.70
N ARG A 272 -5.23 6.49 10.32
CA ARG A 272 -5.64 7.72 9.65
C ARG A 272 -4.40 8.49 9.19
N TYR A 273 -4.47 9.09 8.00
CA TYR A 273 -3.36 9.84 7.42
C TYR A 273 -3.80 11.24 6.98
N ALA A 274 -2.84 12.16 7.04
CA ALA A 274 -2.88 13.41 6.30
C ALA A 274 -1.93 13.27 5.10
N LEU A 275 -2.50 13.20 3.90
CA LEU A 275 -1.76 13.06 2.64
C LEU A 275 -1.54 14.42 2.01
N GLU A 276 -0.29 14.73 1.65
CA GLU A 276 0.05 15.96 0.95
C GLU A 276 -0.16 15.80 -0.56
N VAL A 277 -0.82 16.79 -1.18
CA VAL A 277 -1.13 16.80 -2.61
C VAL A 277 -0.85 18.17 -3.23
N GLY A 278 -0.29 18.16 -4.44
CA GLY A 278 0.05 19.37 -5.19
C GLY A 278 1.40 19.96 -4.76
N THR A 279 1.89 20.91 -5.56
CA THR A 279 3.15 21.62 -5.30
C THR A 279 3.13 22.42 -3.99
N GLU A 280 1.94 22.84 -3.55
CA GLU A 280 1.71 23.53 -2.28
C GLU A 280 1.66 22.58 -1.06
N ARG A 281 1.74 21.26 -1.28
CA ARG A 281 1.67 20.23 -0.25
C ARG A 281 0.44 20.36 0.66
N ARG A 282 -0.73 20.65 0.06
CA ARG A 282 -1.99 20.76 0.81
C ARG A 282 -2.37 19.40 1.37
N LYS A 283 -2.75 19.36 2.65
CA LYS A 283 -3.07 18.12 3.37
C LYS A 283 -4.54 17.76 3.22
N TYR A 284 -4.79 16.48 2.96
CA TYR A 284 -6.13 15.87 2.92
C TYR A 284 -6.18 14.73 3.93
N LEU A 285 -7.24 14.68 4.74
CA LEU A 285 -7.37 13.70 5.82
C LEU A 285 -8.13 12.47 5.32
N VAL A 286 -7.57 11.29 5.51
CA VAL A 286 -8.11 10.01 5.01
C VAL A 286 -8.12 8.94 6.09
N GLY A 287 -9.12 8.07 6.05
CA GLY A 287 -9.16 6.80 6.76
C GLY A 287 -8.83 5.62 5.84
N LYS A 288 -9.59 4.54 5.97
CA LYS A 288 -9.53 3.37 5.09
C LYS A 288 -9.88 3.72 3.64
N PRO A 289 -9.12 3.24 2.64
CA PRO A 289 -9.50 3.44 1.24
C PRO A 289 -10.87 2.81 0.93
N THR A 290 -11.68 3.51 0.12
CA THR A 290 -12.92 2.97 -0.44
C THR A 290 -12.66 1.98 -1.57
N TYR A 291 -11.50 2.08 -2.22
CA TYR A 291 -11.03 1.10 -3.21
C TYR A 291 -9.53 0.86 -3.05
N ILE A 292 -9.15 -0.42 -3.15
CA ILE A 292 -7.76 -0.89 -3.12
C ILE A 292 -7.57 -1.73 -4.38
N ALA A 293 -6.76 -1.23 -5.31
CA ALA A 293 -6.43 -2.00 -6.50
C ALA A 293 -5.66 -3.28 -6.16
N ASP A 294 -5.74 -4.27 -7.06
CA ASP A 294 -5.00 -5.50 -6.91
C ASP A 294 -3.47 -5.28 -6.86
N ALA A 295 -2.73 -6.29 -6.37
CA ALA A 295 -1.27 -6.23 -6.25
C ALA A 295 -0.53 -6.26 -7.60
N HIS A 296 -1.22 -6.53 -8.71
CA HIS A 296 -0.65 -6.61 -10.06
C HIS A 296 -0.78 -5.30 -10.85
N SER A 297 -1.61 -4.38 -10.36
CA SER A 297 -1.90 -3.08 -10.95
C SER A 297 -0.88 -2.00 -10.55
N THR A 298 -1.19 -0.75 -10.89
CA THR A 298 -0.52 0.46 -10.39
C THR A 298 -0.65 0.64 -8.86
N GLY A 299 -1.38 -0.26 -8.18
CA GLY A 299 -1.68 -0.26 -6.76
C GLY A 299 -2.38 1.02 -6.33
N THR A 300 -3.35 1.44 -7.12
CA THR A 300 -4.18 2.62 -6.87
C THR A 300 -4.98 2.42 -5.59
N LEU A 301 -4.88 3.39 -4.69
CA LEU A 301 -5.76 3.53 -3.54
C LEU A 301 -6.69 4.70 -3.80
N VAL A 302 -7.97 4.53 -3.53
CA VAL A 302 -8.96 5.61 -3.62
C VAL A 302 -9.55 5.81 -2.25
N TYR A 303 -9.57 7.06 -1.83
CA TYR A 303 -10.09 7.49 -0.55
C TYR A 303 -11.25 8.45 -0.77
N ILE A 304 -12.23 8.37 0.11
CA ILE A 304 -12.94 9.58 0.49
C ILE A 304 -12.06 10.36 1.46
N ALA A 305 -11.81 11.62 1.13
CA ALA A 305 -10.89 12.47 1.86
C ALA A 305 -11.61 13.74 2.32
N LEU A 306 -11.22 14.24 3.50
CA LEU A 306 -11.67 15.51 4.03
C LEU A 306 -10.61 16.59 3.76
N ASP A 307 -11.02 17.66 3.09
CA ASP A 307 -10.21 18.88 3.04
C ASP A 307 -10.37 19.65 4.36
N PRO A 308 -9.32 19.78 5.19
CA PRO A 308 -9.45 20.39 6.50
C PRO A 308 -9.67 21.90 6.45
N VAL A 309 -9.40 22.55 5.32
CA VAL A 309 -9.60 24.00 5.14
C VAL A 309 -11.01 24.28 4.66
N ASP A 310 -11.43 23.59 3.61
CA ASP A 310 -12.75 23.83 3.00
C ASP A 310 -13.87 23.05 3.71
N ARG A 311 -13.52 22.13 4.61
CA ARG A 311 -14.42 21.21 5.33
C ARG A 311 -15.37 20.48 4.39
N SER A 312 -14.83 20.01 3.26
CA SER A 312 -15.58 19.32 2.23
C SER A 312 -15.00 17.94 1.94
N PHE A 313 -15.87 17.02 1.53
CA PHE A 313 -15.47 15.70 1.07
C PHE A 313 -15.06 15.74 -0.41
N VAL A 314 -13.96 15.07 -0.72
CA VAL A 314 -13.39 14.94 -2.05
C VAL A 314 -12.93 13.50 -2.27
N THR A 315 -12.76 13.08 -3.51
CA THR A 315 -12.04 11.84 -3.80
C THR A 315 -10.55 12.10 -3.92
N LEU A 316 -9.73 11.30 -3.24
CA LEU A 316 -8.28 11.30 -3.39
C LEU A 316 -7.83 9.95 -3.96
N LYS A 317 -7.14 9.98 -5.11
CA LYS A 317 -6.49 8.83 -5.73
C LYS A 317 -4.99 8.89 -5.46
N ASP A 318 -4.44 7.86 -4.83
CA ASP A 318 -3.01 7.67 -4.59
C ASP A 318 -2.51 6.52 -5.47
N LYS A 319 -1.65 6.78 -6.45
CA LYS A 319 -1.35 5.80 -7.52
C LYS A 319 0.05 5.94 -8.12
N TRP A 320 0.51 4.86 -8.74
CA TRP A 320 1.80 4.82 -9.44
C TRP A 320 1.59 4.73 -10.94
N ARG A 321 1.89 5.79 -11.67
CA ARG A 321 1.72 5.83 -13.14
C ARG A 321 3.02 5.49 -13.86
N PRO A 322 2.97 4.86 -15.04
CA PRO A 322 4.11 4.79 -15.94
C PRO A 322 4.73 6.16 -16.20
N LEU A 323 6.05 6.24 -16.04
CA LEU A 323 6.85 7.41 -16.38
C LEU A 323 7.40 7.21 -17.81
N SER A 324 6.57 7.52 -18.80
CA SER A 324 6.96 7.52 -20.21
C SER A 324 6.40 8.77 -20.90
N ALA A 325 7.02 9.20 -22.00
CA ALA A 325 6.56 10.33 -22.79
C ALA A 325 5.14 10.12 -23.37
N ASP A 326 4.73 8.86 -23.52
CA ASP A 326 3.44 8.49 -24.11
C ASP A 326 2.29 8.52 -23.10
N PHE A 327 2.57 8.71 -21.81
CA PHE A 327 1.56 8.72 -20.74
C PHE A 327 1.47 10.08 -20.04
N GLU A 328 0.46 10.86 -20.43
CA GLU A 328 0.06 12.07 -19.71
C GLU A 328 -0.53 11.72 -18.34
N SER A 329 -0.41 12.63 -17.36
CA SER A 329 -1.02 12.41 -16.05
C SER A 329 -2.55 12.54 -16.15
N GLU A 330 -3.30 11.73 -15.41
CA GLU A 330 -4.78 11.84 -15.37
C GLU A 330 -5.23 13.25 -15.00
N GLY A 331 -4.50 13.92 -14.09
CA GLY A 331 -4.79 15.30 -13.73
C GLY A 331 -4.62 16.29 -14.90
N ASP A 332 -3.57 16.14 -15.73
CA ASP A 332 -3.37 16.99 -16.92
C ASP A 332 -4.45 16.74 -17.98
N ILE A 333 -4.84 15.48 -18.16
CA ILE A 333 -5.94 15.09 -19.05
C ILE A 333 -7.25 15.75 -18.58
N LEU A 334 -7.59 15.61 -17.29
CA LEU A 334 -8.80 16.21 -16.71
C LEU A 334 -8.78 17.74 -16.83
N ARG A 335 -7.66 18.39 -16.52
CA ARG A 335 -7.51 19.85 -16.70
C ARG A 335 -7.72 20.27 -18.14
N THR A 336 -7.17 19.52 -19.09
CA THR A 336 -7.33 19.79 -20.52
C THR A 336 -8.79 19.68 -20.94
N LEU A 337 -9.50 18.62 -20.51
CA LEU A 337 -10.92 18.42 -20.79
C LEU A 337 -11.78 19.54 -20.18
N GLN A 338 -11.53 19.91 -18.93
CA GLN A 338 -12.22 21.01 -18.26
C GLN A 338 -11.99 22.36 -18.96
N SER A 339 -10.75 22.66 -19.36
CA SER A 339 -10.41 23.91 -20.07
C SER A 339 -11.13 24.04 -21.42
N ARG A 340 -11.53 22.91 -22.01
CA ARG A 340 -12.31 22.83 -23.25
C ARG A 340 -13.82 22.80 -23.02
N GLY A 341 -14.28 22.93 -21.77
CA GLY A 341 -15.69 22.91 -21.41
C GLY A 341 -16.36 21.54 -21.57
N VAL A 342 -15.58 20.45 -21.55
CA VAL A 342 -16.14 19.10 -21.58
C VAL A 342 -16.83 18.85 -20.24
N GLY A 343 -18.16 18.65 -20.28
CA GLY A 343 -18.96 18.28 -19.12
C GLY A 343 -18.91 16.77 -18.86
N GLY A 344 -19.32 16.36 -17.66
CA GLY A 344 -19.44 14.94 -17.28
C GLY A 344 -18.12 14.22 -16.97
N VAL A 345 -17.01 14.97 -16.88
CA VAL A 345 -15.71 14.47 -16.41
C VAL A 345 -15.45 14.91 -14.97
N PRO A 346 -14.66 14.14 -14.19
CA PRO A 346 -14.22 14.56 -12.86
C PRO A 346 -13.56 15.92 -12.85
N SER A 347 -13.85 16.67 -11.79
CA SER A 347 -13.23 17.96 -11.58
C SER A 347 -11.92 17.81 -10.84
N ALA A 348 -10.79 17.86 -11.55
CA ALA A 348 -9.47 17.86 -10.92
C ALA A 348 -9.28 19.14 -10.08
N VAL A 349 -9.21 18.99 -8.76
CA VAL A 349 -8.98 20.09 -7.81
C VAL A 349 -7.48 20.34 -7.68
N ARG A 350 -6.73 19.28 -7.35
CA ARG A 350 -5.27 19.29 -7.20
C ARG A 350 -4.67 17.98 -7.64
N TYR A 351 -3.48 18.03 -8.21
CA TYR A 351 -2.71 16.84 -8.51
C TYR A 351 -1.24 17.20 -8.63
N SER A 352 -0.38 16.23 -8.34
CA SER A 352 1.05 16.32 -8.63
C SER A 352 1.68 14.95 -8.56
N ASP A 353 2.80 14.82 -9.26
CA ASP A 353 3.78 13.79 -8.91
C ASP A 353 4.38 14.12 -7.54
N ILE A 354 4.73 13.08 -6.78
CA ILE A 354 5.46 13.23 -5.52
C ILE A 354 6.95 13.24 -5.83
N GLU A 355 7.62 14.33 -5.45
CA GLU A 355 9.04 14.53 -5.73
C GLU A 355 9.89 13.41 -5.09
N GLY A 356 10.86 12.90 -5.84
CA GLY A 356 11.73 11.80 -5.40
C GLY A 356 11.05 10.43 -5.31
N HIS A 357 9.76 10.31 -5.64
CA HIS A 357 9.01 9.05 -5.52
C HIS A 357 8.92 8.34 -6.87
N GLN A 358 10.02 7.71 -7.25
CA GLN A 358 10.11 6.90 -8.46
C GLN A 358 10.58 5.50 -8.13
N THR A 359 10.10 4.51 -8.88
CA THR A 359 10.64 3.16 -8.75
C THR A 359 12.09 3.12 -9.25
N TRP A 360 12.90 2.31 -8.58
CA TRP A 360 14.34 2.47 -8.60
C TRP A 360 14.98 1.75 -9.80
N LEU A 361 15.34 2.48 -10.86
CA LEU A 361 15.73 1.94 -12.16
C LEU A 361 17.21 1.46 -12.26
N GLU A 362 18.08 1.83 -11.32
CA GLU A 362 19.54 1.74 -11.56
C GLU A 362 20.08 0.29 -11.62
N LEU A 363 19.50 -0.64 -10.85
CA LEU A 363 19.81 -2.08 -10.99
C LEU A 363 19.08 -2.73 -12.17
N TYR A 364 17.99 -2.14 -12.65
CA TYR A 364 17.16 -2.65 -13.74
C TYR A 364 17.62 -2.25 -15.14
N SER A 365 18.77 -1.57 -15.27
CA SER A 365 19.25 -1.05 -16.57
C SER A 365 19.35 -2.13 -17.66
N GLU A 366 19.22 -1.71 -18.92
CA GLU A 366 19.08 -2.57 -20.11
C GLU A 366 20.18 -3.63 -20.27
N GLU A 367 21.37 -3.37 -19.75
CA GLU A 367 22.51 -4.31 -19.79
C GLU A 367 22.23 -5.60 -18.99
N ASN A 368 21.40 -5.52 -17.94
CA ASN A 368 20.99 -6.67 -17.13
C ASN A 368 19.79 -7.42 -17.73
N VAL A 369 18.93 -6.75 -18.50
CA VAL A 369 17.82 -7.36 -19.24
C VAL A 369 18.32 -8.24 -20.39
N ARG A 370 19.45 -7.88 -21.01
CA ARG A 370 20.11 -8.68 -22.07
C ARG A 370 20.53 -10.07 -21.59
N ARG A 371 20.91 -10.23 -20.32
CA ARG A 371 21.39 -11.50 -19.73
C ARG A 371 20.30 -12.57 -19.52
N LYS A 372 19.01 -12.22 -19.58
CA LYS A 372 17.88 -13.14 -19.34
C LYS A 372 17.03 -13.48 -20.58
N ARG A 373 17.50 -13.20 -21.80
CA ARG A 373 16.83 -13.68 -23.03
C ARG A 373 17.02 -15.19 -23.19
N LYS A 374 16.10 -16.01 -22.66
CA LYS A 374 15.97 -17.42 -23.05
C LYS A 374 14.94 -17.58 -24.17
N ARG A 375 15.29 -18.42 -25.14
CA ARG A 375 14.43 -18.81 -26.28
C ARG A 375 13.40 -19.82 -25.77
N ASP A 376 12.12 -19.63 -26.10
CA ASP A 376 11.13 -20.70 -25.93
C ASP A 376 11.20 -21.69 -27.11
N ASP A 377 10.56 -22.86 -26.96
CA ASP A 377 10.52 -23.92 -27.98
C ASP A 377 9.83 -23.48 -29.29
N LYS A 378 9.16 -22.32 -29.29
CA LYS A 378 8.44 -21.75 -30.45
C LYS A 378 9.21 -20.63 -31.15
N GLY A 379 10.44 -20.33 -30.71
CA GLY A 379 11.29 -19.30 -31.31
C GLY A 379 10.83 -17.86 -31.03
N THR A 380 9.87 -17.66 -30.13
CA THR A 380 9.41 -16.35 -29.67
C THR A 380 10.27 -15.86 -28.51
N TYR A 381 10.70 -14.61 -28.58
CA TYR A 381 11.37 -13.97 -27.44
C TYR A 381 10.31 -13.61 -26.39
N LYS A 382 10.20 -14.38 -25.30
CA LYS A 382 9.68 -13.82 -24.04
C LYS A 382 10.77 -12.89 -23.48
N THR A 383 10.93 -11.70 -24.04
CA THR A 383 11.61 -10.64 -23.30
C THR A 383 10.78 -10.39 -22.04
N PRO A 384 11.34 -10.54 -20.82
CA PRO A 384 10.72 -9.92 -19.66
C PRO A 384 10.48 -8.46 -20.05
N ARG A 385 9.23 -8.00 -20.00
CA ARG A 385 8.96 -6.57 -20.23
C ARG A 385 9.88 -5.82 -19.26
N PRO A 386 10.68 -4.84 -19.73
CA PRO A 386 11.54 -4.05 -18.84
C PRO A 386 10.72 -3.61 -17.63
N PHE A 387 11.32 -3.64 -16.43
CA PHE A 387 10.70 -3.04 -15.25
C PHE A 387 10.27 -1.62 -15.62
N GLU A 388 8.98 -1.34 -15.51
CA GLU A 388 8.44 -0.05 -15.94
C GLU A 388 8.78 0.97 -14.85
N ARG A 389 9.40 2.08 -15.24
CA ARG A 389 9.64 3.16 -14.29
C ARG A 389 8.30 3.77 -13.95
N LEU A 390 7.93 3.74 -12.67
CA LEU A 390 6.68 4.30 -12.19
C LEU A 390 6.98 5.57 -11.39
N GLN A 391 6.10 6.53 -11.52
CA GLN A 391 6.08 7.78 -10.76
C GLN A 391 4.87 7.76 -9.83
N HIS A 392 5.11 8.00 -8.54
CA HIS A 392 4.05 8.14 -7.57
C HIS A 392 3.36 9.49 -7.77
N CYS A 393 2.02 9.51 -7.78
CA CYS A 393 1.24 10.72 -7.93
C CYS A 393 -0.05 10.64 -7.11
N ARG A 394 -0.54 11.82 -6.70
CA ARG A 394 -1.84 11.99 -6.06
C ARG A 394 -2.72 12.92 -6.89
N LEU A 395 -3.99 12.58 -6.99
CA LEU A 395 -5.02 13.36 -7.66
C LEU A 395 -6.23 13.51 -6.73
N VAL A 396 -6.68 14.75 -6.55
CA VAL A 396 -7.88 15.10 -5.81
C VAL A 396 -8.94 15.57 -6.78
N GLU A 397 -10.09 14.91 -6.73
CA GLU A 397 -11.28 15.19 -7.52
C GLU A 397 -12.36 15.78 -6.61
N LYS A 398 -13.10 16.79 -7.10
CA LYS A 398 -14.13 17.46 -6.29
C LYS A 398 -15.27 16.50 -5.94
N GLU A 399 -15.64 15.67 -6.89
CA GLU A 399 -16.72 14.70 -6.76
C GLU A 399 -16.25 13.51 -5.92
N VAL A 400 -17.14 12.99 -5.08
CA VAL A 400 -16.88 11.77 -4.30
C VAL A 400 -17.38 10.56 -5.08
N LEU A 401 -16.52 9.56 -5.26
CA LEU A 401 -16.89 8.35 -5.97
C LEU A 401 -17.83 7.47 -5.14
N LEU A 402 -18.89 6.97 -5.77
CA LEU A 402 -19.81 5.99 -5.17
C LEU A 402 -19.50 4.60 -5.73
N PRO A 403 -19.22 3.59 -4.89
CA PRO A 403 -19.07 2.20 -5.35
C PRO A 403 -20.29 1.70 -6.13
N LEU A 404 -20.08 0.80 -7.10
CA LEU A 404 -21.16 0.29 -7.96
C LEU A 404 -22.17 -0.60 -7.20
N ASP A 405 -21.75 -1.22 -6.10
CA ASP A 405 -22.59 -2.05 -5.23
C ASP A 405 -23.45 -1.23 -4.25
N GLU A 406 -23.19 0.07 -4.13
CA GLU A 406 -24.01 1.01 -3.33
C GLU A 406 -25.25 1.52 -4.09
N PHE A 407 -25.41 1.16 -5.37
CA PHE A 407 -26.62 1.47 -6.11
C PHE A 407 -27.80 0.66 -5.60
N THR A 408 -28.84 1.35 -5.14
CA THR A 408 -30.04 0.72 -4.57
C THR A 408 -31.05 0.32 -5.63
N CYS A 409 -30.94 0.84 -6.85
CA CYS A 409 -31.78 0.42 -7.97
C CYS A 409 -31.09 0.55 -9.33
N SER A 410 -31.50 -0.31 -10.28
CA SER A 410 -30.97 -0.30 -11.65
C SER A 410 -31.18 1.03 -12.38
N PHE A 411 -32.16 1.84 -11.97
CA PHE A 411 -32.40 3.16 -12.56
C PHE A 411 -31.25 4.14 -12.29
N GLN A 412 -30.66 4.13 -11.09
CA GLN A 412 -29.49 4.95 -10.79
C GLN A 412 -28.29 4.61 -11.69
N LEU A 413 -28.01 3.30 -11.85
CA LEU A 413 -26.93 2.83 -12.70
C LEU A 413 -27.17 3.19 -14.19
N LEU A 414 -28.37 2.92 -14.70
CA LEU A 414 -28.74 3.25 -16.08
C LEU A 414 -28.68 4.76 -16.35
N ARG A 415 -28.98 5.59 -15.35
CA ARG A 415 -28.85 7.05 -15.44
C ARG A 415 -27.40 7.46 -15.61
N VAL A 416 -26.49 6.92 -14.80
CA VAL A 416 -25.05 7.22 -14.95
C VAL A 416 -24.53 6.78 -16.31
N ILE A 417 -24.89 5.58 -16.78
CA ILE A 417 -24.51 5.11 -18.12
C ILE A 417 -25.06 6.04 -19.21
N SER A 418 -26.33 6.45 -19.09
CA SER A 418 -26.98 7.39 -20.01
C SER A 418 -26.26 8.74 -20.03
N ASP A 419 -25.85 9.26 -18.88
CA ASP A 419 -25.13 10.52 -18.76
C ASP A 419 -23.72 10.43 -19.36
N CYS A 420 -23.04 9.28 -19.21
CA CYS A 420 -21.77 9.00 -19.90
C CYS A 420 -21.94 9.05 -21.43
N ILE A 421 -22.95 8.35 -21.98
CA ILE A 421 -23.22 8.33 -23.43
C ILE A 421 -23.59 9.74 -23.95
N ARG A 422 -24.37 10.50 -23.16
CA ARG A 422 -24.75 11.87 -23.51
C ARG A 422 -23.57 12.83 -23.46
N SER A 423 -22.62 12.64 -22.54
CA SER A 423 -21.40 13.44 -22.46
C SER A 423 -20.51 13.26 -23.71
N GLU A 424 -20.50 12.07 -24.31
CA GLU A 424 -19.84 11.81 -25.60
C GLU A 424 -20.59 12.45 -26.79
N SER A 425 -21.91 12.58 -26.71
CA SER A 425 -22.76 13.03 -27.83
C SER A 425 -23.12 14.52 -27.84
N CYS A 426 -23.10 15.22 -26.70
CA CYS A 426 -23.64 16.57 -26.56
C CYS A 426 -22.60 17.59 -26.07
N ARG A 427 -22.11 18.41 -27.00
CA ARG A 427 -21.24 19.58 -26.75
C ARG A 427 -21.90 20.75 -26.02
N SER A 428 -23.12 20.59 -25.47
CA SER A 428 -23.88 21.69 -24.90
C SER A 428 -25.06 21.19 -24.06
N PHE A 429 -24.83 20.73 -22.83
CA PHE A 429 -25.83 20.86 -21.75
C PHE A 429 -25.15 20.58 -20.40
N CYS A 430 -24.96 21.64 -19.60
CA CYS A 430 -24.61 21.53 -18.19
C CYS A 430 -25.81 20.97 -17.42
N ILE A 431 -25.60 19.99 -16.54
CA ILE A 431 -26.19 19.84 -15.18
C ILE A 431 -25.83 18.45 -14.62
N ARG A 432 -25.19 18.45 -13.45
CA ARG A 432 -25.15 17.42 -12.39
C ARG A 432 -24.66 16.01 -12.77
N LEU A 433 -23.35 15.81 -12.66
CA LEU A 433 -22.81 14.52 -12.21
C LEU A 433 -22.13 14.76 -10.85
N THR A 434 -22.73 14.22 -9.78
CA THR A 434 -22.12 14.14 -8.44
C THR A 434 -21.77 12.68 -8.08
N LEU A 435 -21.69 11.81 -9.08
CA LEU A 435 -21.36 10.40 -8.92
C LEU A 435 -20.43 10.03 -10.06
N LEU A 436 -19.15 9.92 -9.72
CA LEU A 436 -18.16 9.27 -10.57
C LEU A 436 -17.87 7.92 -9.93
N HIS A 437 -17.40 6.95 -10.71
CA HIS A 437 -17.23 5.57 -10.23
C HIS A 437 -15.78 5.10 -10.28
N THR A 438 -15.41 4.27 -9.33
CA THR A 438 -14.24 3.38 -9.43
C THR A 438 -14.68 2.05 -10.06
N PRO A 439 -13.85 1.43 -10.92
CA PRO A 439 -14.13 0.12 -11.49
C PRO A 439 -14.21 -1.01 -10.46
#